data_AF-A0A3C1T2I0-F1
#
_entry.id   AF-A0A3C1T2I0-F1
#
_cell.length_a   1.000
_cell.length_b   1.000
_cell.length_c   1.000
_cell.angle_alpha   90.00
_cell.angle_beta   90.00
_cell.angle_gamma   90.00
#
_symmetry.space_group_name_H-M   'P 1'
#
loop_
_entity.id
_entity.type
_entity.pdbx_description
1 polymer ?
#
loop_
_entity_poly.entity_id
_entity_poly.type
_entity_poly.pdbx_seq_one_letter_code
_entity_poly.pdbx_strand_id
1 'polypeptide(L)'
;MKKLYLSLVTAFLGFLIVLPSCQKNSTGQGGTSTLQVRLTDAPVPFDEVNVDIREVRVKFSDDTLSNNGWVTLNTYPGIYNLLDYQNGVDTLLATGAFPLQVVKEIRFILGPNNTIVDSLGAVYPLTIPSGSESGLKIKVNRQLHETLETIVIDFDAALSVKKEGTGDYKLRPVLRVR
;
A
#
# COMPACT_ATOMS: atom_id res chain seq x y z
N MET A 1 -16.39 -78.47 50.95
CA MET A 1 -15.72 -78.23 49.66
C MET A 1 -15.80 -76.73 49.36
N LYS A 2 -14.66 -76.03 49.42
CA LYS A 2 -14.56 -74.59 49.17
C LYS A 2 -14.71 -74.32 47.67
N LYS A 3 -15.54 -73.35 47.29
CA LYS A 3 -15.37 -72.58 46.05
C LYS A 3 -15.45 -71.10 46.39
N LEU A 4 -14.39 -70.43 46.00
CA LEU A 4 -13.96 -69.06 46.24
C LEU A 4 -13.90 -68.41 44.87
N TYR A 5 -14.63 -67.33 44.60
CA TYR A 5 -14.32 -66.31 43.58
C TYR A 5 -15.15 -65.05 43.96
N LEU A 6 -14.59 -63.97 44.51
CA LEU A 6 -13.67 -62.97 43.96
C LEU A 6 -14.40 -61.89 43.12
N SER A 7 -14.55 -60.70 43.73
CA SER A 7 -14.63 -59.34 43.17
C SER A 7 -15.70 -59.03 42.10
N LEU A 8 -16.30 -57.83 42.02
CA LEU A 8 -15.61 -56.56 41.84
C LEU A 8 -16.57 -55.38 42.07
N VAL A 9 -16.25 -54.54 43.06
CA VAL A 9 -16.68 -53.14 43.10
C VAL A 9 -15.80 -52.38 42.11
N THR A 10 -16.38 -51.68 41.14
CA THR A 10 -15.69 -50.61 40.42
C THR A 10 -16.68 -49.58 39.92
N ALA A 11 -16.68 -48.44 40.61
CA ALA A 11 -17.08 -47.15 40.10
C ALA A 11 -15.93 -46.55 39.29
N PHE A 12 -16.18 -46.07 38.08
CA PHE A 12 -15.39 -45.15 37.23
C PHE A 12 -15.93 -45.34 35.79
N LEU A 13 -16.09 -44.37 34.90
CA LEU A 13 -15.78 -42.94 34.84
C LEU A 13 -16.56 -42.44 33.61
N GLY A 14 -17.30 -41.35 33.72
CA GLY A 14 -17.96 -40.74 32.56
C GLY A 14 -16.91 -40.31 31.54
N PHE A 15 -16.92 -40.93 30.36
CA PHE A 15 -16.10 -40.55 29.23
C PHE A 15 -16.71 -39.31 28.58
N LEU A 16 -16.30 -38.13 29.07
CA LEU A 16 -16.62 -36.85 28.45
C LEU A 16 -15.75 -36.72 27.18
N ILE A 17 -16.37 -36.92 26.02
CA ILE A 17 -15.72 -36.71 24.72
C ILE A 17 -15.59 -35.19 24.52
N VAL A 18 -14.44 -34.65 24.91
CA VAL A 18 -14.06 -33.28 24.58
C VAL A 18 -13.43 -33.33 23.19
N LEU A 19 -14.17 -32.90 22.17
CA LEU A 19 -13.61 -32.70 20.83
C LEU A 19 -12.64 -31.52 20.91
N PRO A 20 -11.34 -31.68 20.66
CA PRO A 20 -10.48 -30.52 20.43
C PRO A 20 -10.91 -29.91 19.09
N SER A 21 -11.64 -28.79 19.17
CA SER A 21 -11.77 -27.87 18.05
C SER A 21 -10.35 -27.40 17.74
N CYS A 22 -9.75 -27.98 16.70
CA CYS A 22 -8.57 -27.43 16.08
C CYS A 22 -8.93 -26.03 15.58
N GLN A 23 -8.64 -25.02 16.40
CA GLN A 23 -8.36 -23.69 15.88
C GLN A 23 -7.31 -23.89 14.79
N LYS A 24 -7.63 -23.38 13.59
CA LYS A 24 -6.69 -23.33 12.48
C LYS A 24 -5.55 -22.42 12.92
N ASN A 25 -4.55 -23.00 13.58
CA ASN A 25 -3.27 -22.36 13.81
C ASN A 25 -2.60 -22.30 12.44
N SER A 26 -2.90 -21.22 11.72
CA SER A 26 -2.09 -20.79 10.60
C SER A 26 -0.69 -20.60 11.14
N THR A 27 0.18 -21.57 10.90
CA THR A 27 1.63 -21.41 11.00
C THR A 27 2.06 -20.43 9.91
N GLY A 28 1.71 -19.16 10.09
CA GLY A 28 2.34 -18.06 9.39
C GLY A 28 3.64 -17.79 10.12
N GLN A 29 4.76 -17.94 9.42
CA GLN A 29 6.05 -17.45 9.89
C GLN A 29 5.86 -16.03 10.41
N GLY A 30 6.08 -15.82 11.71
CA GLY A 30 5.88 -14.55 12.41
C GLY A 30 6.92 -13.50 12.06
N GLY A 31 7.17 -13.28 10.77
CA GLY A 31 8.02 -12.22 10.26
C GLY A 31 7.22 -10.95 10.05
N THR A 32 7.80 -9.82 10.42
CA THR A 32 7.36 -8.50 9.99
C THR A 32 8.28 -8.00 8.87
N SER A 33 7.69 -7.28 7.92
CA SER A 33 8.38 -6.56 6.85
C SER A 33 8.09 -5.09 6.98
N THR A 34 9.13 -4.27 6.93
CA THR A 34 8.99 -2.83 6.74
C THR A 34 8.82 -2.57 5.25
N LEU A 35 7.64 -2.06 4.87
CA LEU A 35 7.36 -1.58 3.53
C LEU A 35 7.79 -0.12 3.40
N GLN A 36 8.51 0.21 2.34
CA GLN A 36 8.77 1.57 1.89
C GLN A 36 8.11 1.79 0.53
N VAL A 37 7.36 2.89 0.41
CA VAL A 37 6.82 3.36 -0.87
C VAL A 37 7.61 4.59 -1.28
N ARG A 38 8.24 4.52 -2.45
CA ARG A 38 9.10 5.58 -3.00
C ARG A 38 8.54 6.11 -4.31
N LEU A 39 8.93 7.33 -4.67
CA LEU A 39 8.51 8.04 -5.88
C LEU A 39 9.71 8.35 -6.76
N THR A 40 9.56 8.15 -8.07
CA THR A 40 10.49 8.53 -9.13
C THR A 40 9.70 8.96 -10.37
N ASP A 41 10.39 9.54 -11.35
CA ASP A 41 9.85 9.93 -12.66
C ASP A 41 10.84 9.58 -13.78
N ALA A 42 10.32 9.50 -15.00
CA ALA A 42 11.12 9.41 -16.21
C ALA A 42 11.52 10.82 -16.69
N PRO A 43 12.66 10.97 -17.38
CA PRO A 43 13.08 12.28 -17.90
C PRO A 43 12.07 12.89 -18.87
N VAL A 44 11.70 14.16 -18.64
CA VAL A 44 10.73 14.90 -19.46
C VAL A 44 11.11 16.39 -19.62
N PRO A 45 10.76 17.04 -20.74
CA PRO A 45 11.15 18.43 -21.03
C PRO A 45 10.15 19.45 -20.45
N PHE A 46 9.91 19.38 -19.15
CA PHE A 46 9.20 20.42 -18.39
C PHE A 46 10.16 21.05 -17.37
N ASP A 47 9.84 22.25 -16.88
CA ASP A 47 10.66 22.92 -15.87
C ASP A 47 10.32 22.40 -14.47
N GLU A 48 9.04 22.34 -14.10
CA GLU A 48 8.57 21.72 -12.86
C GLU A 48 7.18 21.12 -13.01
N VAL A 49 6.95 19.99 -12.32
CA VAL A 49 5.62 19.40 -12.14
C VAL A 49 5.43 19.08 -10.67
N ASN A 50 4.71 19.95 -9.98
CA ASN A 50 4.53 19.91 -8.53
C ASN A 50 3.24 19.18 -8.17
N VAL A 51 3.37 18.05 -7.46
CA VAL A 51 2.25 17.22 -7.01
C VAL A 51 2.14 17.24 -5.50
N ASP A 52 0.95 17.57 -5.02
CA ASP A 52 0.62 17.65 -3.61
C ASP A 52 0.18 16.27 -3.08
N ILE A 53 1.08 15.55 -2.40
CA ILE A 53 0.82 14.22 -1.84
C ILE A 53 0.48 14.35 -0.36
N ARG A 54 -0.69 13.84 0.04
CA ARG A 54 -1.20 13.96 1.43
C ARG A 54 -1.18 12.65 2.20
N GLU A 55 -1.47 11.55 1.53
CA GLU A 55 -1.56 10.24 2.19
C GLU A 55 -1.24 9.11 1.23
N VAL A 56 -0.54 8.09 1.72
CA VAL A 56 -0.34 6.82 1.04
C VAL A 56 -1.04 5.72 1.81
N ARG A 57 -1.94 5.00 1.14
CA ARG A 57 -2.60 3.80 1.66
C ARG A 57 -2.18 2.58 0.88
N VAL A 58 -2.18 1.43 1.54
CA VAL A 58 -1.93 0.13 0.93
C VAL A 58 -3.12 -0.78 1.17
N LYS A 59 -3.46 -1.58 0.18
CA LYS A 59 -4.41 -2.67 0.33
C LYS A 59 -3.67 -3.99 0.35
N PHE A 60 -3.84 -4.77 1.40
CA PHE A 60 -3.31 -6.11 1.50
C PHE A 60 -4.31 -7.16 1.00
N SER A 61 -3.85 -8.38 0.74
CA SER A 61 -4.71 -9.52 0.39
C SER A 61 -5.52 -10.06 1.55
N ASP A 62 -5.17 -9.70 2.78
CA ASP A 62 -5.92 -10.10 3.96
C ASP A 62 -7.20 -9.28 4.06
N ASP A 63 -8.31 -9.89 3.65
CA ASP A 63 -9.65 -9.28 3.70
C ASP A 63 -10.24 -9.26 5.12
N THR A 64 -9.54 -9.80 6.13
CA THR A 64 -9.97 -9.72 7.54
C THR A 64 -9.64 -8.37 8.19
N LEU A 65 -8.80 -7.56 7.54
CA LEU A 65 -8.46 -6.22 7.99
C LEU A 65 -9.66 -5.26 7.85
N SER A 66 -9.85 -4.40 8.85
CA SER A 66 -10.84 -3.32 8.83
C SER A 66 -10.67 -2.42 7.59
N ASN A 67 -11.72 -1.67 7.21
CA ASN A 67 -11.72 -0.77 6.05
C ASN A 67 -11.47 -1.47 4.69
N ASN A 68 -12.01 -2.68 4.50
CA ASN A 68 -11.92 -3.42 3.23
C ASN A 68 -10.46 -3.66 2.78
N GLY A 69 -9.59 -3.98 3.74
CA GLY A 69 -8.17 -4.27 3.50
C GLY A 69 -7.25 -3.05 3.40
N TRP A 70 -7.77 -1.82 3.51
CA TRP A 70 -6.96 -0.60 3.39
C TRP A 70 -6.31 -0.19 4.71
N VAL A 71 -5.00 0.03 4.66
CA VAL A 71 -4.19 0.53 5.77
C VAL A 71 -3.44 1.79 5.33
N THR A 72 -3.48 2.84 6.15
CA THR A 72 -2.70 4.06 5.93
C THR A 72 -1.26 3.84 6.40
N LEU A 73 -0.28 4.23 5.57
CA LEU A 73 1.14 4.22 5.93
C LEU A 73 1.52 5.52 6.66
N ASN A 74 2.64 5.50 7.38
CA ASN A 74 3.27 6.73 7.89
C ASN A 74 3.79 7.51 6.68
N THR A 75 2.98 8.45 6.21
CA THR A 75 3.23 9.24 5.00
C THR A 75 4.00 10.50 5.37
N TYR A 76 4.93 10.91 4.51
CA TYR A 76 5.56 12.21 4.52
C TYR A 76 4.76 13.14 3.57
N PRO A 77 3.73 13.86 4.05
CA PRO A 77 2.94 14.72 3.19
C PRO A 77 3.77 15.92 2.72
N GLY A 78 3.55 16.36 1.48
CA GLY A 78 4.29 17.47 0.90
C GLY A 78 3.97 17.71 -0.57
N ILE A 79 4.48 18.82 -1.08
CA ILE A 79 4.50 19.11 -2.51
C ILE A 79 5.82 18.60 -3.05
N TYR A 80 5.75 17.71 -4.03
CA TYR A 80 6.90 17.08 -4.66
C TYR A 80 7.00 17.54 -6.10
N ASN A 81 8.10 18.19 -6.46
CA ASN A 81 8.45 18.37 -7.87
C ASN A 81 8.88 17.02 -8.44
N LEU A 82 8.08 16.43 -9.32
CA LEU A 82 8.36 15.11 -9.90
C LEU A 82 9.72 15.09 -10.63
N LEU A 83 10.11 16.22 -11.21
CA LEU A 83 11.28 16.32 -12.06
C LEU A 83 12.59 16.28 -11.27
N ASP A 84 12.54 16.51 -9.95
CA ASP A 84 13.70 16.34 -9.06
C ASP A 84 14.10 14.85 -8.91
N TYR A 85 13.18 13.94 -9.23
CA TYR A 85 13.32 12.49 -8.98
C TYR A 85 13.47 11.70 -10.27
N GLN A 86 14.33 12.18 -11.17
CA GLN A 86 14.64 11.56 -12.46
C GLN A 86 16.00 10.85 -12.44
N ASN A 87 16.30 10.10 -13.50
CA ASN A 87 17.63 9.49 -13.73
C ASN A 87 18.11 8.56 -12.59
N GLY A 88 17.17 7.83 -11.97
CA GLY A 88 17.47 6.90 -10.88
C GLY A 88 17.47 7.52 -9.49
N VAL A 89 17.15 8.82 -9.37
CA VAL A 89 16.86 9.48 -8.10
C VAL A 89 15.41 9.17 -7.70
N ASP A 90 15.20 8.85 -6.42
CA ASP A 90 13.88 8.60 -5.84
C ASP A 90 13.76 9.22 -4.44
N THR A 91 12.52 9.39 -3.98
CA THR A 91 12.22 9.91 -2.64
C THR A 91 11.29 9.00 -1.86
N LEU A 92 11.43 8.97 -0.53
CA LEU A 92 10.57 8.19 0.35
C LEU A 92 9.26 8.94 0.59
N LEU A 93 8.14 8.36 0.17
CA LEU A 93 6.82 8.94 0.41
C LEU A 93 6.17 8.41 1.68
N ALA A 94 6.34 7.12 1.97
CA ALA A 94 5.69 6.53 3.12
C ALA A 94 6.37 5.22 3.56
N THR A 95 6.18 4.87 4.82
CA THR A 95 6.66 3.59 5.37
C THR A 95 5.73 3.01 6.42
N GLY A 96 5.80 1.70 6.63
CA GLY A 96 5.07 1.01 7.70
C GLY A 96 5.55 -0.43 7.87
N ALA A 97 5.36 -0.99 9.08
CA ALA A 97 5.71 -2.38 9.37
C ALA A 97 4.45 -3.25 9.38
N PHE A 98 4.49 -4.36 8.65
CA PHE A 98 3.36 -5.26 8.47
C PHE A 98 3.81 -6.72 8.53
N PRO A 99 2.92 -7.67 8.84
CA PRO A 99 3.21 -9.09 8.64
C PRO A 99 3.59 -9.40 7.18
N LEU A 100 4.32 -10.48 6.95
CA LEU A 100 4.59 -10.97 5.59
C LEU A 100 3.28 -11.34 4.87
N GLN A 101 2.90 -10.55 3.86
CA GLN A 101 1.65 -10.71 3.11
C GLN A 101 1.72 -10.07 1.71
N VAL A 102 0.66 -10.19 0.90
CA VAL A 102 0.61 -9.60 -0.45
C VAL A 102 0.07 -8.18 -0.41
N VAL A 103 0.84 -7.21 -0.90
CA VAL A 103 0.36 -5.86 -1.27
C VAL A 103 -0.36 -5.96 -2.62
N LYS A 104 -1.67 -5.73 -2.62
CA LYS A 104 -2.52 -5.76 -3.82
C LYS A 104 -2.55 -4.43 -4.54
N GLU A 105 -2.79 -3.36 -3.80
CA GLU A 105 -2.95 -2.01 -4.35
C GLU A 105 -2.23 -0.98 -3.46
N ILE A 106 -1.79 0.11 -4.07
CA ILE A 106 -1.37 1.33 -3.39
C ILE A 106 -2.32 2.44 -3.82
N ARG A 107 -2.65 3.35 -2.91
CA ARG A 107 -3.46 4.54 -3.19
C ARG A 107 -2.74 5.79 -2.71
N PHE A 108 -2.59 6.77 -3.58
CA PHE A 108 -2.16 8.12 -3.21
C PHE A 108 -3.37 9.03 -3.09
N ILE A 109 -3.49 9.73 -1.97
CA ILE A 109 -4.44 10.83 -1.80
C ILE A 109 -3.69 12.11 -2.11
N LEU A 110 -4.19 12.86 -3.08
CA LEU A 110 -3.60 14.14 -3.48
C LEU A 110 -4.31 15.31 -2.82
N GLY A 111 -3.56 16.35 -2.49
CA GLY A 111 -4.09 17.64 -2.07
C GLY A 111 -4.41 18.54 -3.27
N PRO A 112 -4.93 19.75 -3.02
CA PRO A 112 -5.34 20.67 -4.08
C PRO A 112 -4.19 21.47 -4.68
N ASN A 113 -3.01 21.51 -4.05
CA ASN A 113 -1.93 22.45 -4.41
C ASN A 113 -0.99 21.87 -5.49
N ASN A 114 -1.55 21.35 -6.57
CA ASN A 114 -0.76 20.84 -7.70
C ASN A 114 -0.53 21.97 -8.72
N THR A 115 0.69 22.11 -9.22
CA THR A 115 1.06 23.16 -10.19
C THR A 115 2.05 22.65 -11.24
N ILE A 116 2.10 23.34 -12.37
CA ILE A 116 3.14 23.18 -13.40
C ILE A 116 3.78 24.54 -13.64
N VAL A 117 5.10 24.54 -13.87
CA VAL A 117 5.86 25.71 -14.30
C VAL A 117 6.23 25.54 -15.77
N ASP A 118 5.88 26.52 -16.61
CA ASP A 118 6.28 26.51 -18.02
C ASP A 118 7.71 27.02 -18.22
N SER A 119 8.23 26.88 -19.44
CA SER A 119 9.57 27.31 -19.84
C SER A 119 9.87 28.81 -19.64
N LEU A 120 8.85 29.63 -19.37
CA LEU A 120 8.96 31.06 -19.13
C LEU A 120 8.90 31.38 -17.62
N GLY A 121 8.77 30.37 -16.77
CA GLY A 121 8.63 30.50 -15.32
C GLY A 121 7.20 30.82 -14.86
N ALA A 122 6.20 30.77 -15.73
CA ALA A 122 4.82 31.02 -15.35
C ALA A 122 4.22 29.78 -14.67
N VAL A 123 3.56 30.00 -13.52
CA VAL A 123 2.95 28.94 -12.71
C VAL A 123 1.47 28.80 -13.08
N TYR A 124 1.05 27.58 -13.41
CA TYR A 124 -0.36 27.25 -13.68
C TYR A 124 -0.87 26.18 -12.71
N PRO A 125 -2.14 26.26 -12.26
CA PRO A 125 -2.74 25.20 -11.46
C PRO A 125 -2.93 23.93 -12.30
N LEU A 126 -2.58 22.78 -11.72
CA LEU A 126 -2.87 21.46 -12.28
C LEU A 126 -4.19 20.93 -11.71
N THR A 127 -5.26 21.03 -12.49
CA THR A 127 -6.57 20.55 -12.04
C THR A 127 -6.66 19.03 -12.24
N ILE A 128 -7.10 18.31 -11.21
CA ILE A 128 -7.37 16.87 -11.29
C ILE A 128 -8.85 16.68 -11.71
N PRO A 129 -9.16 16.21 -12.93
CA PRO A 129 -10.54 16.09 -13.40
C PRO A 129 -11.39 15.10 -12.59
N SER A 130 -10.74 14.08 -12.02
CA SER A 130 -11.35 13.06 -11.17
C SER A 130 -10.26 12.40 -10.30
N GLY A 131 -10.59 12.03 -9.06
CA GLY A 131 -9.68 11.28 -8.19
C GLY A 131 -9.01 12.05 -7.05
N SER A 132 -9.30 13.35 -6.85
CA SER A 132 -8.84 14.09 -5.67
C SER A 132 -9.39 13.49 -4.36
N GLU A 133 -10.69 13.14 -4.33
CA GLU A 133 -11.33 12.56 -3.14
C GLU A 133 -11.14 11.04 -3.03
N SER A 134 -11.15 10.30 -4.15
CA SER A 134 -11.06 8.83 -4.15
C SER A 134 -9.62 8.28 -4.19
N GLY A 135 -8.66 9.15 -4.49
CA GLY A 135 -7.24 8.84 -4.61
C GLY A 135 -6.84 8.13 -5.90
N LEU A 136 -5.55 8.24 -6.24
CA LEU A 136 -4.93 7.55 -7.37
C LEU A 136 -4.57 6.13 -6.97
N LYS A 137 -5.18 5.15 -7.61
CA LYS A 137 -4.98 3.74 -7.30
C LYS A 137 -4.01 3.09 -8.28
N ILE A 138 -3.02 2.39 -7.73
CA ILE A 138 -2.02 1.61 -8.46
C ILE A 138 -2.18 0.14 -8.08
N LYS A 139 -2.26 -0.74 -9.08
CA LYS A 139 -2.23 -2.20 -8.86
C LYS A 139 -0.77 -2.64 -8.73
N VAL A 140 -0.47 -3.43 -7.71
CA VAL A 140 0.90 -3.89 -7.41
C VAL A 140 0.99 -5.41 -7.47
N ASN A 141 0.21 -6.11 -6.65
CA ASN A 141 0.27 -7.57 -6.49
C ASN A 141 1.67 -8.10 -6.15
N ARG A 142 2.34 -7.51 -5.15
CA ARG A 142 3.67 -7.94 -4.68
C ARG A 142 3.57 -8.65 -3.34
N GLN A 143 4.17 -9.82 -3.23
CA GLN A 143 4.33 -10.53 -1.96
C GLN A 143 5.54 -9.96 -1.22
N LEU A 144 5.36 -9.64 0.07
CA LEU A 144 6.46 -9.24 0.95
C LEU A 144 7.13 -10.50 1.50
N HIS A 145 8.44 -10.61 1.30
CA HIS A 145 9.26 -11.75 1.73
C HIS A 145 10.41 -11.34 2.63
N GLU A 146 10.91 -10.12 2.47
CA GLU A 146 12.08 -9.63 3.19
C GLU A 146 11.70 -8.79 4.42
N THR A 147 12.67 -8.59 5.32
CA THR A 147 12.51 -7.68 6.46
C THR A 147 12.32 -6.22 6.03
N LEU A 148 12.87 -5.84 4.87
CA LEU A 148 12.69 -4.53 4.25
C LEU A 148 12.33 -4.73 2.78
N GLU A 149 11.18 -4.18 2.39
CA GLU A 149 10.66 -4.24 1.03
C GLU A 149 10.43 -2.82 0.52
N THR A 150 10.93 -2.54 -0.68
CA THR A 150 10.78 -1.22 -1.31
C THR A 150 9.97 -1.35 -2.58
N ILE A 151 8.90 -0.57 -2.67
CA ILE A 151 8.09 -0.41 -3.88
C ILE A 151 8.34 0.99 -4.42
N VAL A 152 8.97 1.08 -5.57
CA VAL A 152 9.19 2.35 -6.27
C VAL A 152 8.04 2.56 -7.25
N ILE A 153 7.38 3.71 -7.14
CA ILE A 153 6.32 4.16 -8.03
C ILE A 153 6.89 5.19 -8.99
N ASP A 154 6.78 4.88 -10.27
CA ASP A 154 7.10 5.77 -11.37
C ASP A 154 5.87 6.61 -11.72
N PHE A 155 5.99 7.92 -11.55
CA PHE A 155 4.96 8.91 -11.88
C PHE A 155 5.38 9.65 -13.14
N ASP A 156 5.00 9.10 -14.29
CA ASP A 156 5.34 9.62 -15.61
C ASP A 156 4.70 11.00 -15.84
N ALA A 157 5.45 12.07 -15.60
CA ALA A 157 4.96 13.43 -15.70
C ALA A 157 4.55 13.81 -17.15
N ALA A 158 5.26 13.31 -18.17
CA ALA A 158 4.96 13.57 -19.58
C ALA A 158 3.61 13.00 -20.00
N LEU A 159 3.29 11.80 -19.56
CA LEU A 159 2.00 11.20 -19.86
C LEU A 159 0.89 11.76 -18.98
N SER A 160 1.23 12.18 -17.76
CA SER A 160 0.27 12.63 -16.77
C SER A 160 -0.25 14.05 -16.99
N VAL A 161 0.57 14.96 -17.49
CA VAL A 161 0.16 16.34 -17.71
C VAL A 161 -0.44 16.52 -19.11
N LYS A 162 -1.60 17.17 -19.18
CA LYS A 162 -2.26 17.53 -20.45
C LYS A 162 -2.65 19.00 -20.46
N LYS A 163 -2.31 19.70 -21.54
CA LYS A 163 -2.74 21.07 -21.81
C LYS A 163 -4.05 21.03 -22.61
N GLU A 164 -5.12 21.63 -22.09
CA GLU A 164 -6.45 21.64 -22.72
C GLU A 164 -6.83 23.01 -23.32
N GLY A 165 -6.02 24.04 -23.08
CA GLY A 165 -6.25 25.40 -23.57
C GLY A 165 -5.09 26.34 -23.21
N THR A 166 -5.35 27.64 -23.30
CA THR A 166 -4.38 28.66 -22.86
C THR A 166 -4.43 28.77 -21.34
N GLY A 167 -3.43 28.22 -20.65
CA GLY A 167 -3.32 28.25 -19.19
C GLY A 167 -4.07 27.14 -18.45
N ASP A 168 -4.84 26.32 -19.18
CA ASP A 168 -5.56 25.18 -18.60
C ASP A 168 -4.73 23.90 -18.68
N TYR A 169 -4.24 23.46 -17.53
CA TYR A 169 -3.51 22.20 -17.39
C TYR A 169 -4.28 21.21 -16.51
N LYS A 170 -4.37 19.97 -16.98
CA LYS A 170 -4.95 18.85 -16.24
C LYS A 170 -3.90 17.86 -15.84
N LEU A 171 -4.04 17.34 -14.63
CA LEU A 171 -3.28 16.21 -14.14
C LEU A 171 -4.13 14.94 -14.27
N ARG A 172 -3.69 14.02 -15.14
CA ARG A 172 -4.27 12.69 -15.36
C ARG A 172 -3.20 11.64 -15.08
N PRO A 173 -2.94 11.31 -13.81
CA PRO A 173 -1.76 10.54 -13.40
C PRO A 173 -1.63 9.19 -14.09
N VAL A 174 -0.43 8.94 -14.61
CA VAL A 174 0.00 7.67 -15.16
C VAL A 174 1.08 7.12 -14.23
N LEU A 175 0.70 6.13 -13.43
CA LEU A 175 1.53 5.55 -12.38
C LEU A 175 1.87 4.10 -12.70
N ARG A 176 3.12 3.71 -12.46
CA ARG A 176 3.59 2.33 -12.66
C ARG A 176 4.46 1.88 -11.49
N VAL A 177 4.44 0.58 -11.21
CA VAL A 177 5.41 -0.02 -10.30
C VAL A 177 6.68 -0.33 -11.10
N ARG A 178 7.84 0.04 -10.58
CA ARG A 178 9.14 -0.25 -11.17
C ARG A 178 9.72 -1.59 -10.70
#